data_AF-A0A7C6Y2T9-F1
#
_entry.id   AF-A0A7C6Y2T9-F1
#
_cell.length_a   1.000
_cell.length_b   1.000
_cell.length_c   1.000
_cell.angle_alpha   90.00
_cell.angle_beta   90.00
_cell.angle_gamma   90.00
#
_symmetry.space_group_name_H-M   'P 1'
#
loop_
_entity.id
_entity.type
_entity.pdbx_description
1 polymer ?
#
loop_
_entity_poly.entity_id
_entity_poly.type
_entity_poly.pdbx_seq_one_letter_code
_entity_poly.pdbx_strand_id
1 'polypeptide(L)' 'YGRSYLYRAILRNNYEMASILIEAGANVNFIDSKHRTIYSYAIDYASDDIIDLLIRRKASFI' A
#
# COMPACT_ATOMS: atom_id res chain seq x y z
N TYR A 1 -3.81 16.70 1.66
CA TYR A 1 -4.84 15.66 1.81
C TYR A 1 -4.87 14.65 0.65
N GLY A 2 -3.72 14.28 0.07
CA GLY A 2 -3.60 13.25 -0.98
C GLY A 2 -3.74 11.83 -0.42
N ARG A 3 -4.90 11.51 0.16
CA ARG A 3 -5.18 10.17 0.69
C ARG A 3 -5.26 9.21 -0.48
N SER A 4 -4.16 8.51 -0.77
CA SER A 4 -4.14 7.41 -1.73
C SER A 4 -5.23 6.39 -1.35
N TYR A 5 -6.10 6.04 -2.28
CA TYR A 5 -7.12 5.01 -2.06
C TYR A 5 -6.48 3.69 -1.65
N LEU A 6 -5.28 3.41 -2.18
CA LEU A 6 -4.50 2.22 -1.83
C LEU A 6 -4.06 2.23 -0.36
N TYR A 7 -3.62 3.39 0.15
CA TYR A 7 -3.28 3.54 1.58
C TYR A 7 -4.47 3.19 2.49
N ARG A 8 -5.68 3.62 2.14
CA ARG A 8 -6.89 3.28 2.91
C ARG A 8 -7.23 1.79 2.84
N ALA A 9 -6.99 1.14 1.70
CA ALA A 9 -7.19 -0.30 1.57
C ALA A 9 -6.22 -1.07 2.47
N ILE A 10 -4.95 -0.67 2.50
CA ILE A 10 -3.91 -1.26 3.35
C ILE A 10 -4.25 -1.09 4.84
N LEU A 11 -4.59 0.12 5.28
CA LEU A 11 -4.97 0.38 6.67
C LEU A 11 -6.21 -0.41 7.13
N ARG A 12 -7.08 -0.77 6.19
CA ARG A 12 -8.28 -1.58 6.46
C ARG A 12 -8.02 -3.08 6.31
N ASN A 13 -6.78 -3.46 6.02
CA ASN A 13 -6.38 -4.81 5.65
C ASN A 13 -7.29 -5.43 4.58
N ASN A 14 -7.69 -4.63 3.58
CA ASN A 14 -8.61 -5.04 2.53
C ASN A 14 -7.82 -5.44 1.28
N TYR A 15 -7.53 -6.74 1.18
CA TYR A 15 -6.71 -7.33 0.12
C TYR A 15 -7.36 -7.13 -1.26
N GLU A 16 -8.65 -7.43 -1.42
CA GLU A 16 -9.34 -7.35 -2.71
C GLU A 16 -9.31 -5.93 -3.26
N MET A 17 -9.59 -4.93 -2.41
CA MET A 17 -9.54 -3.53 -2.80
C MET A 17 -8.11 -3.09 -3.11
N ALA A 18 -7.12 -3.52 -2.33
CA ALA A 18 -5.71 -3.24 -2.62
C ALA A 18 -5.30 -3.82 -3.98
N SER A 19 -5.71 -5.05 -4.29
CA SER A 19 -5.43 -5.72 -5.56
C SER A 19 -6.04 -4.96 -6.74
N ILE A 20 -7.34 -4.63 -6.66
CA ILE A 20 -8.03 -3.86 -7.72
C ILE A 20 -7.33 -2.52 -7.96
N LEU A 21 -6.99 -1.80 -6.89
CA LEU A 21 -6.35 -0.48 -7.01
C LEU A 21 -4.96 -0.59 -7.64
N ILE A 22 -4.16 -1.58 -7.25
CA ILE A 22 -2.84 -1.80 -7.84
C ILE A 22 -2.97 -2.20 -9.31
N GLU A 23 -3.93 -3.07 -9.66
CA GLU A 23 -4.22 -3.44 -11.05
C GLU A 23 -4.69 -2.26 -11.90
N ALA A 24 -5.41 -1.31 -11.29
CA ALA A 24 -5.83 -0.06 -11.92
C ALA A 24 -4.68 0.98 -12.05
N GLY A 25 -3.45 0.63 -11.65
CA GLY A 25 -2.29 1.51 -11.75
C GLY A 25 -2.16 2.51 -10.59
N ALA A 26 -2.71 2.21 -9.41
CA ALA A 26 -2.55 3.06 -8.24
C ALA A 26 -1.06 3.28 -7.91
N ASN A 27 -0.73 4.52 -7.54
CA ASN A 27 0.62 4.87 -7.12
C ASN A 27 0.95 4.23 -5.76
N VAL A 28 1.88 3.27 -5.79
CA VAL A 28 2.41 2.54 -4.62
C VAL A 28 3.50 3.32 -3.87
N ASN A 29 4.06 4.39 -4.46
CA ASN A 29 5.15 5.19 -3.91
C ASN A 29 4.65 6.38 -3.09
N PHE A 30 3.50 6.25 -2.42
CA PHE A 30 3.04 7.29 -1.51
C PHE A 30 3.98 7.37 -0.31
N ILE A 31 4.48 8.57 -0.05
CA ILE A 31 5.30 8.93 1.11
C ILE A 31 4.59 10.05 1.86
N ASP A 32 4.42 9.88 3.17
CA ASP A 32 3.85 10.90 4.02
C ASP A 32 4.90 11.94 4.48
N SER A 33 4.47 12.97 5.23
CA SER A 33 5.37 13.99 5.76
C SER A 33 6.39 13.47 6.79
N LYS A 34 6.25 12.22 7.25
CA LYS A 34 7.16 11.53 8.16
C LYS A 34 8.09 10.56 7.42
N HIS A 35 8.16 10.65 6.08
CA HIS A 35 8.94 9.74 5.23
C HIS A 35 8.50 8.28 5.32
N ARG A 36 7.25 8.00 5.71
CA ARG A 36 6.72 6.64 5.72
C ARG A 36 6.09 6.31 4.38
N THR A 37 6.52 5.18 3.82
CA THR A 37 5.96 4.64 2.58
C THR A 37 4.68 3.85 2.85
N ILE A 38 3.86 3.67 1.81
CA ILE A 38 2.73 2.72 1.84
C ILE A 38 3.15 1.32 2.35
N TYR A 39 4.37 0.90 2.02
CA TYR A 39 4.94 -0.37 2.43
C TYR A 39 5.24 -0.42 3.94
N SER A 40 5.81 0.65 4.50
CA SER A 40 6.01 0.76 5.96
C SER A 40 4.69 0.63 6.73
N TYR A 41 3.60 1.21 6.22
CA TYR A 41 2.29 1.04 6.84
C TYR A 41 1.73 -0.38 6.68
N ALA A 42 2.02 -1.07 5.59
CA ALA A 42 1.57 -2.45 5.41
C ALA A 42 2.22 -3.39 6.45
N ILE A 43 3.50 -3.17 6.78
CA ILE A 43 4.18 -3.92 7.85
C ILE A 43 3.50 -3.74 9.20
N ASP A 44 3.09 -2.50 9.54
CA ASP A 44 2.53 -2.20 10.87
C ASP A 44 1.05 -2.60 11.01
N TYR A 45 0.28 -2.61 9.90
CA TYR A 45 -1.19 -2.63 9.95
C TYR A 45 -1.90 -3.65 9.05
N ALA A 46 -1.19 -4.31 8.13
CA ALA A 46 -1.80 -5.23 7.16
C ALA A 46 -1.33 -6.68 7.33
N SER A 47 -1.99 -7.62 6.65
CA SER A 47 -1.59 -9.03 6.62
C SER A 47 -0.41 -9.27 5.67
N ASP A 48 0.25 -10.40 5.87
CA ASP A 48 1.32 -10.89 5.00
C ASP A 48 0.89 -10.96 3.53
N ASP A 49 -0.39 -11.29 3.24
CA ASP A 49 -0.92 -11.29 1.87
C ASP A 49 -0.85 -9.92 1.20
N ILE A 50 -1.15 -8.83 1.93
CA ILE A 50 -1.04 -7.47 1.42
C ILE A 50 0.43 -7.07 1.26
N ILE A 51 1.30 -7.51 2.18
CA ILE A 51 2.75 -7.28 2.07
C ILE A 51 3.28 -7.95 0.80
N ASP A 52 2.95 -9.21 0.57
CA ASP A 52 3.31 -9.97 -0.61
C ASP A 52 2.79 -9.34 -1.90
N LEU A 53 1.54 -8.86 -1.89
CA LEU A 53 0.93 -8.15 -3.01
C LEU A 53 1.73 -6.90 -3.40
N LEU A 54 2.17 -6.12 -2.41
CA LEU A 54 2.98 -4.91 -2.63
C LEU A 54 4.40 -5.24 -3.11
N ILE A 55 5.04 -6.28 -2.55
CA ILE A 55 6.36 -6.76 -2.98
C ILE A 55 6.34 -7.19 -4.44
N ARG A 56 5.36 -8.02 -4.83
CA ARG A 56 5.21 -8.51 -6.21
C ARG A 56 5.08 -7.38 -7.22
N ARG A 57 4.56 -6.23 -6.80
CA ARG A 57 4.29 -5.06 -7.63
C ARG A 57 5.39 -3.99 -7.53
N LYS A 58 6.55 -4.33 -6.94
CA LYS A 58 7.72 -3.46 -6.78
C LYS A 58 7.40 -2.15 -6.06
N ALA A 59 6.52 -2.18 -5.06
CA ALA A 59 6.38 -1.03 -4.16
C ALA A 59 7.76 -0.73 -3.55
N SER A 60 8.26 0.48 -3.80
CA SER A 60 9.64 0.84 -3.48
C SER A 60 9.88 0.75 -1.97
N PHE A 61 10.94 0.05 -1.58
CA PHE A 61 11.42 -0.05 -0.18
C PHE A 61 12.14 1.23 0.27
N ILE A 62 12.19 2.26 -0.58
CA ILE A 62 13.16 3.37 -0.55
C ILE A 62 12.46 4.67 -0.92
#